data_AF-A0A212CIA4-F1
#
_entry.id   AF-A0A212CIA4-F1
#
_cell.length_a   1.000
_cell.length_b   1.000
_cell.length_c   1.000
_cell.angle_alpha   90.00
_cell.angle_beta   90.00
_cell.angle_gamma   90.00
#
_symmetry.space_group_name_H-M   'P 1'
#
loop_
_entity.id
_entity.type
_entity.pdbx_description
1 polymer ?
#
loop_
_entity_poly.entity_id
_entity_poly.type
_entity_poly.pdbx_seq_one_letter_code
_entity_poly.pdbx_strand_id
1 'polypeptide(L)'
;MCCCVFKVRKAVEEENCCFGTVDTWLLHKLTKGSEFATDFSNASTTGLFDPYEMCWSKIITSLLSIPLSLLPPVKDTSHNFGSVDEEIFGVPIPIVALVADQQSAMFGECCFQTGDVKLTMGTGTFLDINTGNKPQQSVGGFYPLIGWKIGQEVVCLAEGNAGDTGTAIAWAQQLGK
;
A
#
# COMPACT_ATOMS: atom_id res chain seq x y z
N MET A 1 22.93 5.69 9.16
CA MET A 1 22.23 4.93 8.11
C MET A 1 22.87 3.58 7.77
N CYS A 2 24.21 3.45 7.69
CA CYS A 2 24.89 2.20 7.31
C CYS A 2 24.73 1.02 8.31
N CYS A 3 24.63 1.28 9.62
CA CYS A 3 24.49 0.23 10.64
C CYS A 3 23.20 -0.59 10.56
N CYS A 4 22.10 -0.02 10.07
CA CYS A 4 20.82 -0.74 9.96
C CYS A 4 20.87 -1.78 8.83
N VAL A 5 21.59 -1.50 7.73
CA VAL A 5 21.67 -2.39 6.56
C VAL A 5 22.35 -3.71 6.92
N PHE A 6 23.44 -3.68 7.68
CA PHE A 6 24.11 -4.90 8.12
C PHE A 6 23.25 -5.74 9.08
N LYS A 7 22.52 -5.10 9.99
CA LYS A 7 21.60 -5.79 10.90
C LYS A 7 20.45 -6.46 10.15
N VAL A 8 19.85 -5.74 9.19
CA VAL A 8 18.78 -6.29 8.36
C VAL A 8 19.29 -7.45 7.53
N ARG A 9 20.44 -7.30 6.86
CA ARG A 9 21.03 -8.40 6.07
C ARG A 9 21.30 -9.65 6.90
N LYS A 10 21.89 -9.48 8.09
CA LYS A 10 22.10 -10.59 9.02
C LYS A 10 20.77 -11.24 9.46
N ALA A 11 19.76 -10.43 9.78
CA ALA A 11 18.44 -10.96 10.14
C ALA A 11 17.78 -11.73 8.98
N VAL A 12 18.00 -11.32 7.72
CA VAL A 12 17.55 -12.06 6.54
C VAL A 12 18.29 -13.40 6.42
N GLU A 13 19.61 -13.41 6.62
CA GLU A 13 20.43 -14.63 6.60
C GLU A 13 20.05 -15.59 7.75
N GLU A 14 19.56 -15.08 8.87
CA GLU A 14 19.08 -15.83 10.04
C GLU A 14 17.56 -16.16 9.99
N GLU A 15 16.88 -15.86 8.88
CA GLU A 15 15.42 -16.07 8.71
C GLU A 15 14.55 -15.37 9.78
N ASN A 16 15.08 -14.31 10.39
CA ASN A 16 14.43 -13.53 11.46
C ASN A 16 14.05 -12.12 10.98
N CYS A 17 13.67 -12.00 9.71
CA CYS A 17 13.28 -10.75 9.09
C CYS A 17 12.03 -10.97 8.24
N CYS A 18 11.09 -10.03 8.32
CA CYS A 18 9.94 -9.95 7.44
C CYS A 18 9.85 -8.52 6.91
N PHE A 19 9.47 -8.39 5.64
CA PHE A 19 9.10 -7.11 5.06
C PHE A 19 7.58 -6.93 5.17
N GLY A 20 7.13 -5.69 5.32
CA GLY A 20 5.72 -5.36 5.30
C GLY A 20 5.53 -3.85 5.27
N THR A 21 4.48 -3.43 4.59
CA THR A 21 3.91 -2.09 4.72
C THR A 21 3.19 -1.97 6.07
N VAL A 22 2.66 -0.78 6.38
CA VAL A 22 2.07 -0.50 7.69
C VAL A 22 0.88 -1.41 8.00
N ASP A 23 0.07 -1.76 6.99
CA ASP A 23 -1.03 -2.73 7.08
C ASP A 23 -0.54 -4.11 7.52
N THR A 24 0.53 -4.64 6.92
CA THR A 24 1.13 -5.93 7.31
C THR A 24 1.64 -5.90 8.74
N TRP A 25 2.29 -4.81 9.13
CA TRP A 25 2.78 -4.64 10.51
C TRP A 25 1.64 -4.58 11.52
N LEU A 26 0.61 -3.77 11.25
CA LEU A 26 -0.56 -3.65 12.11
C LEU A 26 -1.29 -4.98 12.20
N LEU A 27 -1.52 -5.67 11.08
CA LEU A 27 -2.11 -7.01 11.06
C LEU A 27 -1.32 -7.95 11.97
N HIS A 28 -0.01 -8.05 11.75
CA HIS A 28 0.87 -8.93 12.53
C HIS A 28 0.86 -8.59 14.03
N LYS A 29 0.78 -7.31 14.40
CA LYS A 29 0.70 -6.90 15.81
C LYS A 29 -0.66 -7.17 16.43
N LEU A 30 -1.73 -6.87 15.72
CA LEU A 30 -3.10 -7.06 16.18
C LEU A 30 -3.43 -8.55 16.34
N THR A 31 -2.84 -9.42 15.53
CA THR A 31 -3.05 -10.88 15.61
C THR A 31 -1.98 -11.61 16.43
N LYS A 32 -1.12 -10.87 17.13
CA LYS A 32 0.04 -11.38 17.89
C LYS A 32 0.95 -12.34 17.10
N GLY A 33 1.09 -12.05 15.82
CA GLY A 33 1.96 -12.75 14.90
C GLY A 33 1.38 -14.01 14.29
N SER A 34 0.10 -14.32 14.56
CA SER A 34 -0.57 -15.44 13.89
C SER A 34 -0.83 -15.16 12.40
N GLU A 35 -0.87 -13.89 11.99
CA GLU A 35 -1.11 -13.49 10.61
C GLU A 35 0.03 -12.62 10.04
N PHE A 36 0.34 -12.85 8.77
CA PHE A 36 1.33 -12.11 7.99
C PHE A 36 0.86 -12.04 6.53
N ALA A 37 0.33 -10.89 6.13
CA ALA A 37 -0.24 -10.66 4.80
C ALA A 37 -0.32 -9.16 4.48
N THR A 38 -0.58 -8.86 3.21
CA THR A 38 -0.95 -7.52 2.72
C THR A 38 -2.07 -7.68 1.69
N ASP A 39 -2.68 -6.57 1.26
CA ASP A 39 -3.58 -6.56 0.11
C ASP A 39 -2.94 -6.01 -1.16
N PHE A 40 -3.65 -6.14 -2.28
CA PHE A 40 -3.18 -5.66 -3.58
C PHE A 40 -2.92 -4.15 -3.62
N SER A 41 -3.72 -3.35 -2.90
CA SER A 41 -3.55 -1.90 -2.89
C SER A 41 -2.23 -1.51 -2.22
N ASN A 42 -1.97 -1.99 -1.00
CA ASN A 42 -0.70 -1.76 -0.30
C ASN A 42 0.49 -2.38 -1.03
N ALA A 43 0.37 -3.59 -1.57
CA ALA A 43 1.46 -4.20 -2.34
C ALA A 43 1.87 -3.33 -3.54
N SER A 44 0.89 -2.78 -4.27
CA SER A 44 1.14 -1.99 -5.47
C SER A 44 1.90 -0.68 -5.24
N THR A 45 1.91 -0.12 -4.01
CA THR A 45 2.63 1.12 -3.69
C THR A 45 4.10 0.89 -3.32
N THR A 46 4.53 -0.36 -3.17
CA THR A 46 5.90 -0.71 -2.74
C THR A 46 6.97 -0.50 -3.81
N GLY A 47 6.57 -0.44 -5.08
CA GLY A 47 7.49 -0.54 -6.21
C GLY A 47 8.11 -1.93 -6.41
N LEU A 48 7.79 -2.92 -5.57
CA LEU A 48 8.23 -4.31 -5.69
C LEU A 48 7.17 -5.22 -6.31
N PHE A 49 5.95 -4.73 -6.47
CA PHE A 49 4.81 -5.45 -7.01
C PHE A 49 4.58 -5.08 -8.48
N ASP A 50 4.27 -6.07 -9.31
CA ASP A 50 3.88 -5.86 -10.70
C ASP A 50 2.34 -5.80 -10.80
N PRO A 51 1.74 -4.63 -11.09
CA PRO A 51 0.29 -4.49 -11.18
C PRO A 51 -0.31 -5.14 -12.44
N TYR A 52 0.50 -5.47 -13.45
CA TYR A 52 0.03 -6.15 -14.66
C TYR A 52 0.00 -7.66 -14.47
N GLU A 53 1.00 -8.22 -13.78
CA GLU A 53 1.05 -9.66 -13.44
C GLU A 53 0.32 -9.99 -12.13
N MET A 54 -0.04 -8.98 -11.33
CA MET A 54 -0.70 -9.13 -10.03
C MET A 54 0.11 -9.98 -9.04
N CYS A 55 1.44 -9.85 -9.06
CA CYS A 55 2.33 -10.56 -8.14
C CYS A 55 3.61 -9.76 -7.83
N TRP A 56 4.37 -10.22 -6.82
CA TRP A 56 5.69 -9.64 -6.53
C TRP A 56 6.64 -9.79 -7.73
N SER A 57 7.21 -8.68 -8.19
CA SER A 57 8.06 -8.62 -9.37
C SER A 57 9.40 -9.30 -9.11
N LYS A 58 9.58 -10.49 -9.66
CA LYS A 58 10.85 -11.24 -9.55
C LYS A 58 12.04 -10.48 -10.12
N ILE A 59 11.81 -9.64 -11.13
CA ILE A 59 12.84 -8.81 -11.76
C ILE A 59 13.33 -7.77 -10.76
N ILE A 60 12.41 -6.99 -10.18
CA ILE A 60 12.77 -5.92 -9.24
C ILE A 60 13.39 -6.49 -7.97
N THR A 61 12.79 -7.54 -7.40
CA THR A 61 13.32 -8.15 -6.18
C THR A 61 14.69 -8.78 -6.41
N SER A 62 14.94 -9.41 -7.56
CA SER A 62 16.28 -9.92 -7.92
C SER A 62 17.30 -8.79 -8.09
N LEU A 63 16.92 -7.69 -8.75
CA LEU A 63 17.80 -6.53 -8.94
C LEU A 63 18.21 -5.89 -7.60
N LEU A 64 17.29 -5.87 -6.63
CA LEU A 64 17.52 -5.33 -5.29
C LEU A 64 18.07 -6.36 -4.29
N SER A 65 18.29 -7.61 -4.73
CA SER A 65 18.71 -8.73 -3.86
C SER A 65 17.78 -8.96 -2.67
N ILE A 66 16.47 -8.81 -2.87
CA ILE A 66 15.42 -9.05 -1.87
C ILE A 66 14.84 -10.45 -2.10
N PRO A 67 15.00 -11.40 -1.16
CA PRO A 67 14.35 -12.71 -1.24
C PRO A 67 12.82 -12.58 -1.21
N LEU A 68 12.13 -13.28 -2.11
CA LEU A 68 10.67 -13.30 -2.14
C LEU A 68 10.04 -13.86 -0.85
N SER A 69 10.76 -14.72 -0.13
CA SER A 69 10.32 -15.28 1.15
C SER A 69 10.14 -14.23 2.26
N LEU A 70 10.75 -13.04 2.12
CA LEU A 70 10.56 -11.94 3.06
C LEU A 70 9.25 -11.20 2.85
N LEU A 71 8.67 -11.26 1.64
CA LEU A 71 7.52 -10.47 1.26
C LEU A 71 6.23 -11.14 1.74
N PRO A 72 5.23 -10.35 2.20
CA PRO A 72 3.98 -10.91 2.67
C PRO A 72 3.18 -11.53 1.51
N PRO A 73 2.46 -12.63 1.75
CA PRO A 73 1.41 -13.07 0.84
C PRO A 73 0.41 -11.95 0.56
N VAL A 74 0.15 -11.69 -0.71
CA VAL A 74 -0.86 -10.72 -1.15
C VAL A 74 -2.22 -11.40 -1.20
N LYS A 75 -3.23 -10.80 -0.56
CA LYS A 75 -4.61 -11.30 -0.49
C LYS A 75 -5.58 -10.28 -1.08
N ASP A 76 -6.81 -10.72 -1.32
CA ASP A 76 -7.90 -9.82 -1.70
C ASP A 76 -8.09 -8.72 -0.65
N THR A 77 -8.43 -7.51 -1.11
CA THR A 77 -8.71 -6.35 -0.25
C THR A 77 -9.82 -6.68 0.75
N SER A 78 -10.83 -7.47 0.33
CA SER A 78 -11.80 -8.09 1.23
C SER A 78 -11.44 -9.56 1.44
N HIS A 79 -10.76 -9.85 2.55
CA HIS A 79 -10.35 -11.19 2.95
C HIS A 79 -10.45 -11.32 4.46
N ASN A 80 -10.72 -12.52 4.96
CA ASN A 80 -10.65 -12.77 6.40
C ASN A 80 -9.18 -12.95 6.81
N PHE A 81 -8.59 -11.92 7.40
CA PHE A 81 -7.23 -11.91 7.92
C PHE A 81 -7.17 -12.32 9.40
N GLY A 82 -8.10 -13.16 9.84
CA GLY A 82 -8.22 -13.58 11.22
C GLY A 82 -8.92 -12.54 12.10
N SER A 83 -8.50 -12.46 13.35
CA SER A 83 -9.09 -11.55 14.34
C SER A 83 -8.01 -10.93 15.20
N VAL A 84 -8.26 -9.70 15.63
CA VAL A 84 -7.47 -9.07 16.68
C VAL A 84 -7.50 -9.99 17.91
N ASP A 85 -6.33 -10.20 18.50
CA ASP A 85 -6.17 -10.98 19.71
C ASP A 85 -7.00 -10.39 20.86
N GLU A 86 -7.72 -11.26 21.58
CA GLU A 86 -8.66 -10.83 22.62
C GLU A 86 -8.01 -10.07 23.76
N GLU A 87 -6.70 -10.26 24.03
CA GLU A 87 -6.02 -9.52 25.09
C GLU A 87 -5.85 -8.02 24.77
N ILE A 88 -6.00 -7.61 23.50
CA ILE A 88 -5.84 -6.20 23.09
C ILE A 88 -7.09 -5.38 23.41
N PHE A 89 -8.27 -5.92 23.13
CA PHE A 89 -9.56 -5.20 23.29
C PHE A 89 -10.54 -5.89 24.25
N GLY A 90 -10.14 -6.97 24.90
CA GLY A 90 -10.99 -7.81 25.77
C GLY A 90 -11.95 -8.72 25.00
N VAL A 91 -12.02 -8.61 23.68
CA VAL A 91 -12.84 -9.43 22.78
C VAL A 91 -12.13 -9.59 21.43
N PRO A 92 -12.32 -10.74 20.74
CA PRO A 92 -11.81 -10.90 19.38
C PRO A 92 -12.60 -10.02 18.40
N ILE A 93 -11.90 -9.23 17.59
CA ILE A 93 -12.50 -8.38 16.55
C ILE A 93 -12.01 -8.86 15.17
N PRO A 94 -12.90 -9.31 14.27
CA PRO A 94 -12.49 -9.76 12.94
C PRO A 94 -11.80 -8.67 12.12
N ILE A 95 -10.70 -9.03 11.45
CA ILE A 95 -10.02 -8.15 10.48
C ILE A 95 -10.39 -8.68 9.09
N VAL A 96 -11.31 -7.99 8.41
CA VAL A 96 -11.94 -8.47 7.16
C VAL A 96 -11.54 -7.68 5.91
N ALA A 97 -10.68 -6.68 6.08
CA ALA A 97 -10.13 -5.90 4.99
C ALA A 97 -8.79 -5.27 5.36
N LEU A 98 -7.93 -5.16 4.36
CA LEU A 98 -6.76 -4.29 4.36
C LEU A 98 -6.83 -3.48 3.07
N VAL A 99 -6.59 -2.17 3.16
CA VAL A 99 -6.59 -1.26 2.01
C VAL A 99 -5.68 -0.08 2.31
N ALA A 100 -4.92 0.37 1.32
CA ALA A 100 -4.07 1.55 1.44
C ALA A 100 -4.93 2.81 1.63
N ASP A 101 -4.38 3.84 2.26
CA ASP A 101 -5.09 5.03 2.70
C ASP A 101 -5.76 5.80 1.55
N GLN A 102 -5.02 6.05 0.47
CA GLN A 102 -5.52 6.80 -0.69
C GLN A 102 -6.60 6.03 -1.45
N GLN A 103 -6.43 4.72 -1.58
CA GLN A 103 -7.39 3.78 -2.17
C GLN A 103 -8.65 3.65 -1.31
N SER A 104 -8.51 3.63 0.02
CA SER A 104 -9.61 3.63 0.97
C SER A 104 -10.43 4.92 0.85
N ALA A 105 -9.75 6.07 0.70
CA ALA A 105 -10.42 7.35 0.47
C ALA A 105 -11.20 7.36 -0.86
N MET A 106 -10.62 6.84 -1.95
CA MET A 106 -11.33 6.63 -3.22
C MET A 106 -12.59 5.79 -3.04
N PHE A 107 -12.48 4.68 -2.29
CA PHE A 107 -13.60 3.79 -2.01
C PHE A 107 -14.69 4.48 -1.18
N GLY A 108 -14.29 5.23 -0.13
CA GLY A 108 -15.19 5.97 0.75
C GLY A 108 -15.93 7.12 0.05
N GLU A 109 -15.31 7.76 -0.93
CA GLU A 109 -15.91 8.81 -1.77
C GLU A 109 -16.75 8.24 -2.94
N CYS A 110 -16.95 6.92 -2.96
CA CYS A 110 -17.74 6.22 -3.97
C CYS A 110 -17.19 6.37 -5.41
N CYS A 111 -15.86 6.53 -5.57
CA CYS A 111 -15.18 6.66 -6.86
C CYS A 111 -15.08 5.30 -7.60
N PHE A 112 -16.21 4.65 -7.83
CA PHE A 112 -16.30 3.30 -8.36
C PHE A 112 -16.33 3.23 -9.89
N GLN A 113 -16.63 4.34 -10.57
CA GLN A 113 -16.71 4.39 -12.02
C GLN A 113 -15.37 4.76 -12.63
N THR A 114 -15.06 4.19 -13.79
CA THR A 114 -13.90 4.60 -14.60
C THR A 114 -14.00 6.09 -14.91
N GLY A 115 -12.93 6.82 -14.62
CA GLY A 115 -12.85 8.28 -14.77
C GLY A 115 -13.24 9.05 -13.52
N ASP A 116 -13.71 8.39 -12.45
CA ASP A 116 -13.85 9.06 -11.16
C ASP A 116 -12.49 9.51 -10.64
N VAL A 117 -12.47 10.71 -10.08
CA VAL A 117 -11.25 11.39 -9.64
C VAL A 117 -11.41 11.85 -8.21
N LYS A 118 -10.36 11.68 -7.42
CA LYS A 118 -10.23 12.27 -6.09
C LYS A 118 -8.91 13.00 -5.99
N LEU A 119 -8.96 14.11 -5.27
CA LEU A 119 -7.82 14.97 -5.03
C LEU A 119 -7.66 15.15 -3.51
N THR A 120 -6.61 14.57 -2.94
CA THR A 120 -6.27 14.84 -1.54
C THR A 120 -5.27 15.99 -1.50
N MET A 121 -5.68 17.10 -0.89
CA MET A 121 -4.81 18.27 -0.69
C MET A 121 -4.39 18.35 0.77
N GLY A 122 -3.15 17.96 1.06
CA GLY A 122 -2.49 18.10 2.37
C GLY A 122 -1.17 18.85 2.23
N THR A 123 -0.11 18.33 2.87
CA THR A 123 1.26 18.85 2.65
C THR A 123 1.66 18.72 1.18
N GLY A 124 1.34 17.60 0.54
CA GLY A 124 1.36 17.41 -0.92
C GLY A 124 -0.06 17.28 -1.49
N THR A 125 -0.17 17.19 -2.81
CA THR A 125 -1.40 16.85 -3.52
C THR A 125 -1.27 15.51 -4.19
N PHE A 126 -2.21 14.62 -3.90
CA PHE A 126 -2.35 13.34 -4.56
C PHE A 126 -3.61 13.33 -5.40
N LEU A 127 -3.45 13.04 -6.68
CA LEU A 127 -4.51 12.93 -7.67
C LEU A 127 -4.67 11.45 -8.00
N ASP A 128 -5.80 10.87 -7.61
CA ASP A 128 -6.14 9.48 -7.88
C ASP A 128 -7.25 9.44 -8.93
N ILE A 129 -7.06 8.62 -9.97
CA ILE A 129 -8.04 8.43 -11.04
C ILE A 129 -8.37 6.94 -11.14
N ASN A 130 -9.66 6.60 -11.08
CA ASN A 130 -10.12 5.24 -11.36
C ASN A 130 -9.98 4.93 -12.85
N THR A 131 -9.23 3.89 -13.19
CA THR A 131 -8.93 3.49 -14.57
C THR A 131 -9.65 2.21 -15.00
N GLY A 132 -10.60 1.72 -14.20
CA GLY A 132 -11.34 0.49 -14.43
C GLY A 132 -10.52 -0.74 -14.06
N ASN A 133 -10.60 -1.80 -14.86
CA ASN A 133 -10.06 -3.12 -14.50
C ASN A 133 -8.70 -3.46 -15.12
N LYS A 134 -8.02 -2.47 -15.72
CA LYS A 134 -6.70 -2.66 -16.33
C LYS A 134 -5.78 -1.52 -15.90
N PRO A 135 -4.58 -1.81 -15.39
CA PRO A 135 -3.60 -0.78 -15.11
C PRO A 135 -3.29 -0.04 -16.41
N GLN A 136 -3.41 1.28 -16.40
CA GLN A 136 -3.04 2.10 -17.53
C GLN A 136 -1.53 2.35 -17.49
N GLN A 137 -0.88 2.25 -18.65
CA GLN A 137 0.51 2.64 -18.76
C GLN A 137 0.65 4.12 -18.39
N SER A 138 1.78 4.48 -17.77
CA SER A 138 2.06 5.86 -17.37
C SER A 138 1.97 6.80 -18.58
N VAL A 139 0.86 7.53 -18.70
CA VAL A 139 0.71 8.64 -19.65
C VAL A 139 0.98 9.91 -18.86
N GLY A 140 2.12 10.56 -19.09
CA GLY A 140 2.42 11.85 -18.45
C GLY A 140 2.87 11.79 -16.98
N GLY A 141 3.41 10.66 -16.51
CA GLY A 141 4.04 10.56 -15.18
C GLY A 141 3.17 9.96 -14.07
N PHE A 142 1.98 9.46 -14.40
CA PHE A 142 1.13 8.73 -13.44
C PHE A 142 1.70 7.36 -13.11
N TYR A 143 1.59 6.94 -11.85
CA TYR A 143 1.99 5.62 -11.38
C TYR A 143 0.78 4.67 -11.38
N PRO A 144 0.86 3.50 -12.04
CA PRO A 144 -0.22 2.53 -12.04
C PRO A 144 -0.28 1.80 -10.69
N LEU A 145 -1.45 1.82 -10.06
CA LEU A 145 -1.72 1.19 -8.78
C LEU A 145 -2.93 0.27 -8.87
N ILE A 146 -3.05 -0.64 -7.91
CA ILE A 146 -4.29 -1.34 -7.66
C ILE A 146 -5.08 -0.54 -6.63
N GLY A 147 -6.33 -0.21 -6.95
CA GLY A 147 -7.28 0.42 -6.05
C GLY A 147 -7.77 -0.56 -5.01
N TRP A 148 -8.40 -1.63 -5.48
CA TRP A 148 -8.82 -2.75 -4.64
C TRP A 148 -9.06 -3.99 -5.49
N LYS A 149 -9.05 -5.15 -4.82
CA LYS A 149 -9.50 -6.41 -5.38
C LYS A 149 -10.52 -7.06 -4.44
N ILE A 150 -11.75 -7.24 -4.93
CA ILE A 150 -12.85 -7.85 -4.17
C ILE A 150 -13.43 -8.99 -4.98
N GLY A 151 -13.03 -10.23 -4.66
CA GLY A 151 -13.45 -11.40 -5.41
C GLY A 151 -12.93 -11.35 -6.85
N GLN A 152 -13.84 -11.31 -7.83
CA GLN A 152 -13.46 -11.21 -9.25
C GLN A 152 -13.23 -9.77 -9.70
N GLU A 153 -13.67 -8.78 -8.93
CA GLU A 153 -13.49 -7.37 -9.25
C GLU A 153 -12.06 -6.94 -8.95
N VAL A 154 -11.43 -6.30 -9.93
CA VAL A 154 -10.16 -5.58 -9.76
C VAL A 154 -10.40 -4.16 -10.26
N VAL A 155 -10.10 -3.18 -9.42
CA VAL A 155 -10.09 -1.76 -9.80
C VAL A 155 -8.65 -1.27 -9.75
N CYS A 156 -8.22 -0.61 -10.81
CA CYS A 156 -6.90 -0.03 -10.98
C CYS A 156 -6.98 1.48 -10.89
N LEU A 157 -5.96 2.10 -10.30
CA LEU A 157 -5.84 3.55 -10.22
C LEU A 157 -4.61 4.04 -11.00
N ALA A 158 -4.68 5.28 -11.43
CA ALA A 158 -3.51 6.06 -11.84
C ALA A 158 -3.33 7.18 -10.81
N GLU A 159 -2.19 7.18 -10.12
CA GLU A 159 -1.87 8.20 -9.13
C GLU A 159 -0.82 9.18 -9.66
N GLY A 160 -1.10 10.48 -9.48
CA GLY A 160 -0.15 11.55 -9.67
C GLY A 160 0.12 12.24 -8.33
N ASN A 161 1.37 12.58 -8.05
CA ASN A 161 1.76 13.28 -6.84
C ASN A 161 2.44 14.62 -7.17
N ALA A 162 1.99 15.69 -6.51
CA ALA A 162 2.67 16.98 -6.45
C ALA A 162 3.07 17.27 -5.00
N GLY A 163 4.37 17.20 -4.70
CA GLY A 163 4.88 17.20 -3.32
C GLY A 163 4.77 18.51 -2.53
N ASP A 164 4.48 19.64 -3.20
CA ASP A 164 4.74 20.97 -2.61
C ASP A 164 3.50 21.83 -2.33
N THR A 165 2.28 21.29 -2.45
CA THR A 165 1.06 22.12 -2.37
C THR A 165 0.88 22.82 -1.03
N GLY A 166 0.89 22.08 0.09
CA GLY A 166 0.74 22.65 1.43
C GLY A 166 1.97 23.45 1.86
N THR A 167 3.16 23.00 1.45
CA THR A 167 4.43 23.72 1.70
C THR A 167 4.43 25.09 1.05
N ALA A 168 3.98 25.20 -0.20
CA ALA A 168 3.88 26.48 -0.92
C ALA A 168 2.87 27.43 -0.25
N ILE A 169 1.73 26.92 0.22
CA ILE A 169 0.74 27.72 0.95
C ILE A 169 1.32 28.22 2.29
N ALA A 170 1.95 27.34 3.06
CA ALA A 170 2.56 27.70 4.34
C ALA A 170 3.70 28.73 4.17
N TRP A 171 4.52 28.59 3.13
CA TRP A 171 5.54 29.55 2.78
C TRP A 171 4.94 30.92 2.39
N ALA A 172 3.88 30.92 1.57
CA ALA A 172 3.19 32.15 1.19
C ALA A 172 2.57 32.88 2.40
N GLN A 173 2.07 32.15 3.41
CA GLN A 173 1.55 32.73 4.66
C GLN A 173 2.62 33.44 5.52
N GLN A 174 3.90 33.24 5.23
CA GLN A 174 5.02 33.94 5.89
C GLN A 174 5.36 35.28 5.20
N LEU A 175 4.81 35.56 4.01
CA LEU A 175 5.05 36.83 3.32
C LEU A 175 4.44 38.00 4.10
N GLY A 176 5.28 38.97 4.46
CA GLY A 176 4.86 40.19 5.18
C GLY A 176 4.80 40.07 6.71
N LYS A 177 5.35 38.99 7.29
CA LYS A 177 5.67 38.90 8.72
C LYS A 177 7.14 39.21 8.99
#